data_AF-A0A2J7ZPP2-F1
#
_entry.id   AF-A0A2J7ZPP2-F1
#
_cell.length_a   1.000
_cell.length_b   1.000
_cell.length_c   1.000
_cell.angle_alpha   90.00
_cell.angle_beta   90.00
_cell.angle_gamma   90.00
#
_symmetry.space_group_name_H-M   'P 1'
#
loop_
_entity.id
_entity.type
_entity.pdbx_description
1 polymer ?
#
loop_
_entity_poly.entity_id
_entity_poly.type
_entity_poly.pdbx_seq_one_letter_code
_entity_poly.pdbx_strand_id
1 'polypeptide(L)'
;MNLYGWSSSAYGESVETFLYITDQTSWGWGARELARWGGALMMWQVGKRMPKKYGIEGDLRVALYDTANDFVDNGLAGRRFAGGDAAPNLADLAAFGVLRATRQTGAFRDLMAHSRLGPWFAAMEEAVGPSARLAA
;
A
#
# COMPACT_ATOMS: atom_id res chain seq x y z
N MET A 1 14.11 -30.83 42.60
CA MET A 1 13.31 -30.74 41.35
C MET A 1 13.57 -29.37 40.75
N ASN A 2 14.00 -29.15 39.51
CA ASN A 2 13.84 -29.90 38.27
C ASN A 2 15.16 -29.95 37.48
N LEU A 3 15.46 -31.14 36.96
CA LEU A 3 16.39 -31.42 35.87
C LEU A 3 15.55 -31.57 34.57
N TYR A 4 16.17 -31.49 33.38
CA TYR A 4 15.61 -31.48 32.01
C TYR A 4 15.11 -30.11 31.53
N GLY A 5 15.52 -29.56 30.38
CA GLY A 5 16.25 -30.12 29.25
C GLY A 5 16.12 -29.14 28.09
N TRP A 6 17.04 -28.17 28.03
CA TRP A 6 17.11 -27.02 27.12
C TRP A 6 17.48 -27.39 25.67
N SER A 7 17.01 -28.55 25.18
CA SER A 7 17.39 -29.12 23.88
C SER A 7 16.20 -29.56 23.02
N SER A 8 14.99 -29.65 23.59
CA SER A 8 13.76 -30.00 22.86
C SER A 8 12.98 -28.78 22.37
N SER A 9 13.19 -27.61 22.96
CA SER A 9 12.52 -26.36 22.57
C SER A 9 13.10 -25.76 21.30
N ALA A 10 14.43 -25.68 21.14
CA ALA A 10 15.04 -25.06 19.96
C ALA A 10 14.73 -25.80 18.64
N TYR A 11 14.70 -27.15 18.67
CA TYR A 11 14.38 -27.96 17.49
C TYR A 11 12.88 -27.90 17.15
N GLY A 12 11.99 -27.90 18.16
CA GLY A 12 10.54 -27.76 17.97
C GLY A 12 10.13 -26.38 17.46
N GLU A 13 10.73 -25.33 18.01
CA GLU A 13 10.47 -23.93 17.64
C GLU A 13 11.00 -23.61 16.23
N SER A 14 12.12 -24.24 15.83
CA SER A 14 12.63 -24.15 14.45
C SER A 14 11.71 -24.83 13.44
N VAL A 15 11.14 -25.99 13.77
CA VAL A 15 10.18 -26.71 12.92
C VAL A 15 8.83 -26.01 12.85
N GLU A 16 8.36 -25.42 13.97
CA GLU A 16 7.17 -24.58 14.04
C GLU A 16 7.32 -23.32 13.18
N THR A 17 8.48 -22.67 13.24
CA THR A 17 8.80 -21.51 12.38
C THR A 17 8.87 -21.91 10.91
N PHE A 18 9.46 -23.07 10.59
CA PHE A 18 9.52 -23.55 9.21
C PHE A 18 8.14 -23.90 8.66
N LEU A 19 7.26 -24.55 9.44
CA LEU A 19 5.84 -24.79 9.11
C LEU A 19 5.05 -23.49 8.96
N TYR A 20 5.31 -22.50 9.81
CA TYR A 20 4.73 -21.16 9.74
C TYR A 20 5.11 -20.41 8.46
N ILE A 21 6.31 -20.64 7.90
CA ILE A 21 6.76 -20.01 6.64
C ILE A 21 6.32 -20.82 5.41
N THR A 22 6.32 -22.16 5.45
CA THR A 22 5.83 -22.98 4.30
C THR A 22 4.31 -22.98 4.16
N ASP A 23 3.55 -22.76 5.24
CA ASP A 23 2.12 -22.39 5.18
C ASP A 23 1.92 -21.08 4.41
N GLN A 24 2.90 -20.17 4.45
CA GLN A 24 2.74 -18.84 3.87
C GLN A 24 2.90 -18.74 2.35
N THR A 25 3.36 -19.76 1.60
CA THR A 25 3.47 -19.58 0.12
C THR A 25 3.29 -20.80 -0.79
N SER A 26 2.56 -21.86 -0.38
CA SER A 26 2.17 -22.95 -1.31
C SER A 26 0.66 -23.07 -1.52
N TRP A 27 -0.01 -21.95 -1.80
CA TRP A 27 -1.42 -22.01 -2.18
C TRP A 27 -1.53 -22.77 -3.51
N GLY A 28 -2.08 -23.98 -3.45
CA GLY A 28 -2.47 -24.74 -4.63
C GLY A 28 -3.37 -23.89 -5.53
N TRP A 29 -3.38 -24.17 -6.83
CA TRP A 29 -4.11 -23.37 -7.83
C TRP A 29 -5.57 -23.07 -7.41
N GLY A 30 -6.27 -24.05 -6.82
CA GLY A 30 -7.64 -23.87 -6.32
C GLY A 30 -7.77 -22.89 -5.14
N ALA A 31 -6.84 -22.93 -4.17
CA ALA A 31 -6.83 -21.98 -3.05
C ALA A 31 -6.55 -20.55 -3.53
N ARG A 32 -5.64 -20.38 -4.50
CA ARG A 32 -5.33 -19.06 -5.09
C ARG A 32 -6.54 -18.46 -5.81
N GLU A 33 -7.26 -19.27 -6.56
CA GLU A 33 -8.42 -18.79 -7.31
C GLU A 33 -9.57 -18.44 -6.37
N LEU A 34 -9.84 -19.28 -5.36
CA LEU A 34 -10.81 -18.95 -4.29
C LEU A 34 -10.41 -17.68 -3.53
N ALA A 35 -9.11 -17.46 -3.23
CA ALA A 35 -8.63 -16.23 -2.62
C ALA A 35 -8.89 -15.01 -3.50
N ARG A 36 -8.68 -15.14 -4.82
CA ARG A 36 -8.91 -14.05 -5.78
C ARG A 36 -10.37 -13.66 -5.82
N TRP A 37 -11.27 -14.63 -6.02
CA TRP A 37 -12.70 -14.37 -6.14
C TRP A 37 -13.32 -13.98 -4.80
N GLY A 38 -13.00 -14.71 -3.73
CA GLY A 38 -13.48 -14.41 -2.37
C GLY A 38 -12.92 -13.10 -1.82
N GLY A 39 -11.62 -12.85 -2.01
CA GLY A 39 -10.99 -11.58 -1.67
C GLY A 39 -11.58 -10.41 -2.45
N ALA A 40 -11.81 -10.54 -3.75
CA ALA A 40 -12.44 -9.49 -4.56
C ALA A 40 -13.87 -9.17 -4.10
N LEU A 41 -14.68 -10.18 -3.79
CA LEU A 41 -16.03 -10.00 -3.25
C LEU A 41 -16.02 -9.28 -1.90
N MET A 42 -15.13 -9.68 -0.99
CA MET A 42 -14.94 -9.01 0.30
C MET A 42 -14.50 -7.55 0.12
N MET A 43 -13.52 -7.29 -0.75
CA MET A 43 -13.03 -5.94 -1.02
C MET A 43 -14.09 -5.06 -1.67
N TRP A 44 -14.93 -5.60 -2.56
CA TRP A 44 -16.05 -4.86 -3.14
C TRP A 44 -17.08 -4.45 -2.08
N GLN A 45 -17.39 -5.33 -1.13
CA GLN A 45 -18.31 -5.03 -0.03
C GLN A 45 -17.74 -3.98 0.93
N VAL A 46 -16.43 -4.02 1.20
CA VAL A 46 -15.72 -2.96 1.94
C VAL A 46 -15.77 -1.64 1.16
N GLY A 47 -15.49 -1.66 -0.15
CA GLY A 47 -15.53 -0.49 -1.02
C GLY A 47 -16.90 0.19 -1.10
N LYS A 48 -18.00 -0.58 -0.99
CA LYS A 48 -19.36 -0.02 -0.89
C LYS A 48 -19.68 0.58 0.48
N ARG A 49 -19.12 0.04 1.56
CA ARG A 49 -19.40 0.49 2.93
C ARG A 49 -18.54 1.67 3.36
N MET A 50 -17.34 1.82 2.80
CA MET A 50 -16.40 2.90 3.13
C MET A 50 -16.98 4.30 2.85
N PRO A 51 -17.52 4.64 1.66
CA PRO A 51 -18.08 5.96 1.40
C PRO A 51 -19.22 6.31 2.36
N LYS A 52 -20.11 5.34 2.61
CA LYS A 52 -21.25 5.48 3.53
C LYS A 52 -20.84 5.63 5.00
N LYS A 53 -19.72 5.01 5.41
CA LYS A 53 -19.20 5.08 6.78
C LYS A 53 -18.44 6.37 7.07
N TYR A 54 -17.76 6.93 6.07
CA TYR A 54 -16.93 8.15 6.21
C TYR A 54 -17.62 9.42 5.71
N GLY A 55 -18.91 9.36 5.35
CA GLY A 55 -19.69 10.54 4.95
C GLY A 55 -19.23 11.15 3.63
N ILE A 56 -18.63 10.36 2.73
CA ILE A 56 -18.25 10.82 1.40
C ILE A 56 -19.54 10.93 0.57
N GLU A 57 -20.04 12.14 0.38
CA GLU A 57 -21.18 12.41 -0.52
C GLU A 57 -20.71 12.30 -1.97
N GLY A 58 -21.20 11.28 -2.69
CA GLY A 58 -21.00 11.15 -4.15
C GLY A 58 -20.04 10.04 -4.58
N ASP A 59 -19.44 10.20 -5.77
CA ASP A 59 -18.55 9.22 -6.37
C ASP A 59 -17.19 9.22 -5.66
N LEU A 60 -16.79 8.06 -5.15
CA LEU A 60 -15.50 7.84 -4.49
C LEU A 60 -14.30 8.27 -5.35
N ARG A 61 -14.43 8.16 -6.69
CA ARG A 61 -13.38 8.62 -7.61
C ARG A 61 -13.23 10.13 -7.60
N VAL A 62 -14.34 10.87 -7.59
CA VAL A 62 -14.33 12.32 -7.53
C VAL A 62 -13.73 12.79 -6.21
N ALA A 63 -14.16 12.19 -5.08
CA ALA A 63 -13.60 12.50 -3.77
C ALA A 63 -12.09 12.25 -3.69
N LEU A 64 -11.60 11.19 -4.35
CA LEU A 64 -10.17 10.91 -4.45
C LEU A 64 -9.43 11.98 -5.28
N TYR A 65 -10.01 12.44 -6.40
CA TYR A 65 -9.43 13.50 -7.21
C TYR A 65 -9.40 14.83 -6.47
N ASP A 66 -10.48 15.16 -5.77
CA ASP A 66 -10.58 16.37 -4.97
C ASP A 66 -9.57 16.38 -3.83
N THR A 67 -9.42 15.26 -3.11
CA THR A 67 -8.39 15.12 -2.06
C THR A 67 -6.99 15.25 -2.63
N ALA A 68 -6.73 14.68 -3.81
CA ALA A 68 -5.43 14.80 -4.46
C ALA A 68 -5.13 16.24 -4.93
N ASN A 69 -6.15 16.94 -5.42
CA ASN A 69 -6.05 18.35 -5.79
C ASN A 69 -5.86 19.24 -4.55
N ASP A 70 -6.59 18.98 -3.47
CA ASP A 70 -6.44 19.67 -2.18
C ASP A 70 -5.02 19.47 -1.61
N PHE A 71 -4.47 18.26 -1.70
CA PHE A 71 -3.08 18.02 -1.33
C PHE A 71 -2.09 18.85 -2.18
N VAL A 72 -2.33 18.99 -3.48
CA VAL A 72 -1.48 19.85 -4.34
C VAL A 72 -1.63 21.32 -3.97
N ASP A 73 -2.86 21.79 -3.80
CA ASP A 73 -3.15 23.21 -3.59
C ASP A 73 -2.72 23.66 -2.18
N ASN A 74 -3.06 22.88 -1.15
CA ASN A 74 -2.87 23.23 0.26
C ASN A 74 -1.69 22.49 0.91
N GLY A 75 -1.48 21.21 0.57
CA GLY A 75 -0.37 20.42 1.14
C GLY A 75 0.99 20.83 0.59
N LEU A 76 1.10 20.98 -0.72
CA LEU A 76 2.31 21.48 -1.37
C LEU A 76 2.40 23.00 -1.27
N ALA A 77 1.27 23.71 -1.42
CA ALA A 77 1.21 25.17 -1.40
C ALA A 77 2.21 25.81 -2.38
N GLY A 78 2.29 25.26 -3.60
CA GLY A 78 3.19 25.72 -4.67
C GLY A 78 4.63 25.23 -4.57
N ARG A 79 4.98 24.46 -3.55
CA ARG A 79 6.32 23.86 -3.37
C ARG A 79 6.46 22.55 -4.13
N ARG A 80 7.69 22.13 -4.43
CA ARG A 80 7.99 20.84 -5.09
C ARG A 80 7.58 19.64 -4.23
N PHE A 81 7.81 19.72 -2.92
CA PHE A 81 7.40 18.71 -1.93
C PHE A 81 6.71 19.39 -0.74
N ALA A 82 5.92 18.64 0.03
CA ALA A 82 5.34 19.15 1.27
C ALA A 82 6.45 19.53 2.30
N GLY A 83 7.59 18.86 2.23
CA GLY A 83 8.83 19.17 2.95
C GLY A 83 9.58 20.43 2.50
N GLY A 84 9.19 21.06 1.39
CA GLY A 84 9.91 22.16 0.76
C GLY A 84 10.58 21.75 -0.57
N ASP A 85 11.30 22.66 -1.21
CA ASP A 85 11.78 22.43 -2.58
C ASP A 85 13.03 21.54 -2.67
N ALA A 86 13.81 21.49 -1.59
CA ALA A 86 15.10 20.81 -1.58
C ALA A 86 14.98 19.28 -1.41
N ALA A 87 14.06 18.81 -0.56
CA ALA A 87 13.91 17.40 -0.26
C ALA A 87 12.50 17.07 0.27
N PRO A 88 11.98 15.85 -0.02
CA PRO A 88 10.73 15.38 0.55
C PRO A 88 10.86 15.11 2.06
N ASN A 89 9.78 15.34 2.80
CA ASN A 89 9.71 14.99 4.22
C ASN A 89 9.04 13.62 4.44
N LEU A 90 8.84 13.23 5.70
CA LEU A 90 8.17 11.98 6.06
C LEU A 90 6.72 11.90 5.55
N ALA A 91 6.00 13.02 5.47
CA ALA A 91 4.64 13.05 4.95
C ALA A 91 4.62 12.79 3.44
N ASP A 92 5.55 13.39 2.69
CA ASP A 92 5.74 13.09 1.27
C ASP A 92 6.05 11.60 1.06
N LEU A 93 6.98 11.04 1.84
CA LEU A 93 7.37 9.63 1.75
C LEU A 93 6.21 8.69 2.08
N ALA A 94 5.41 9.00 3.11
CA ALA A 94 4.25 8.19 3.49
C ALA A 94 3.18 8.20 2.38
N ALA A 95 2.82 9.38 1.88
CA ALA A 95 1.86 9.51 0.78
C ALA A 95 2.36 8.82 -0.49
N PHE A 96 3.63 9.02 -0.83
CA PHE A 96 4.26 8.38 -1.98
C PHE A 96 4.28 6.86 -1.87
N GLY A 97 4.59 6.31 -0.70
CA GLY A 97 4.57 4.86 -0.47
C GLY A 97 3.22 4.22 -0.75
N VAL A 98 2.14 4.85 -0.28
CA VAL A 98 0.76 4.39 -0.52
C VAL A 98 0.42 4.44 -2.01
N LEU A 99 0.74 5.56 -2.69
CA LEU A 99 0.44 5.72 -4.11
C LEU A 99 1.29 4.79 -4.99
N ARG A 100 2.57 4.62 -4.67
CA ARG A 100 3.47 3.71 -5.40
C ARG A 100 3.00 2.26 -5.32
N ALA A 101 2.46 1.82 -4.17
CA ALA A 101 1.90 0.47 -4.01
C ALA A 101 0.68 0.22 -4.91
N THR A 102 -0.05 1.27 -5.27
CA THR A 102 -1.27 1.17 -6.10
C THR A 102 -1.03 1.48 -7.58
N ARG A 103 0.23 1.67 -8.01
CA ARG A 103 0.60 2.10 -9.38
C ARG A 103 0.01 1.24 -10.50
N GLN A 104 -0.15 -0.07 -10.27
CA GLN A 104 -0.67 -1.03 -11.25
C GLN A 104 -2.21 -1.10 -11.28
N THR A 105 -2.90 -0.31 -10.48
CA THR A 105 -4.36 -0.30 -10.41
C THR A 105 -4.97 0.70 -11.39
N GLY A 106 -6.18 0.42 -11.86
CA GLY A 106 -6.96 1.40 -12.63
C GLY A 106 -7.24 2.67 -11.82
N ALA A 107 -7.35 2.56 -10.49
CA ALA A 107 -7.56 3.70 -9.60
C ALA A 107 -6.44 4.74 -9.68
N PHE A 108 -5.20 4.28 -9.64
CA PHE A 108 -4.03 5.14 -9.79
C PHE A 108 -3.96 5.79 -11.17
N ARG A 109 -4.26 5.03 -12.23
CA ARG A 109 -4.27 5.58 -13.60
C ARG A 109 -5.28 6.71 -13.74
N ASP A 110 -6.50 6.52 -13.24
CA ASP A 110 -7.53 7.55 -13.33
C ASP A 110 -7.18 8.75 -12.42
N LEU A 111 -6.60 8.51 -11.23
CA LEU A 111 -6.10 9.56 -10.34
C LEU A 111 -5.07 10.47 -11.03
N MET A 112 -4.09 9.88 -11.71
CA MET A 112 -3.07 10.65 -12.43
C MET A 112 -3.64 11.39 -13.66
N ALA A 113 -4.71 10.88 -14.26
CA ALA A 113 -5.36 11.50 -15.43
C ALA A 113 -6.31 12.65 -15.05
N HIS A 114 -6.93 12.59 -13.86
CA HIS A 114 -7.99 13.52 -13.45
C HIS A 114 -7.62 14.43 -12.26
N SER A 115 -6.37 14.39 -11.79
CA SER A 115 -5.86 15.29 -10.74
C SER A 115 -4.55 15.96 -11.14
N ARG A 116 -4.17 17.01 -10.40
CA ARG A 116 -2.90 17.73 -10.57
C ARG A 116 -1.72 17.07 -9.84
N LEU A 117 -1.88 15.84 -9.34
CA LEU A 117 -0.88 15.17 -8.51
C LEU A 117 0.35 14.67 -9.29
N GLY A 118 0.25 14.57 -10.61
CA GLY A 118 1.27 13.98 -11.49
C GLY A 118 2.68 14.56 -11.33
N PRO A 119 2.88 15.89 -11.37
CA PRO A 119 4.21 16.50 -11.22
C PRO A 119 4.89 16.19 -9.88
N TRP A 120 4.14 16.23 -8.77
CA TRP A 120 4.67 15.86 -7.46
C TRP A 120 5.02 14.37 -7.40
N PHE A 121 4.16 13.50 -7.96
CA PHE A 121 4.44 12.06 -7.98
C PHE A 121 5.72 11.75 -8.78
N ALA A 122 5.91 12.38 -9.94
CA ALA A 122 7.12 12.24 -10.74
C ALA A 122 8.38 12.75 -10.00
N ALA A 123 8.27 13.88 -9.31
CA ALA A 123 9.37 14.40 -8.48
C ALA A 123 9.73 13.44 -7.33
N MET A 124 8.73 12.78 -6.73
CA MET A 124 8.96 11.75 -5.71
C MET A 124 9.60 10.48 -6.29
N GLU A 125 9.24 10.07 -7.51
CA GLU A 125 9.89 8.93 -8.17
C GLU A 125 11.38 9.19 -8.41
N GLU A 126 11.72 10.41 -8.82
CA GLU A 126 13.11 10.84 -9.01
C GLU A 126 13.88 10.89 -7.69
N ALA A 127 13.29 11.50 -6.66
CA ALA A 127 13.94 11.68 -5.36
C ALA A 127 14.17 10.36 -4.60
N VAL A 128 13.21 9.42 -4.67
CA VAL A 128 13.30 8.12 -3.98
C VAL A 128 14.05 7.08 -4.82
N GLY A 129 13.97 7.18 -6.14
CA GLY A 129 14.65 6.26 -7.05
C GLY A 129 14.01 4.87 -7.18
N PRO A 130 14.69 3.96 -7.90
CA PRO A 130 14.17 2.63 -8.17
C PRO A 130 14.02 1.78 -6.90
N SER A 131 13.11 0.81 -6.95
CA SER A 131 12.95 -0.14 -5.84
C SER A 131 14.20 -0.99 -5.68
N ALA A 132 14.70 -1.14 -4.46
CA ALA A 132 15.86 -1.96 -4.13
C ALA A 132 15.71 -3.44 -4.56
N ARG A 133 14.48 -3.91 -4.82
CA ARG A 133 14.19 -5.27 -5.28
C ARG A 133 14.64 -5.55 -6.73
N LEU A 134 14.95 -4.52 -7.53
CA LEU A 134 15.40 -4.68 -8.92
C LEU A 134 16.92 -4.81 -9.06
N ALA A 135 17.67 -4.84 -7.96
CA ALA A 135 19.13 -4.99 -7.95
C ALA A 135 19.62 -6.43 -7.63
N ALA A 136 18.78 -7.44 -7.85
CA ALA A 136 19.11 -8.85 -7.62
C ALA A 136 19.11 -9.65 -8.93
#